data_AF-A0A378WZL2-F1
#
_entry.id   AF-A0A378WZL2-F1
#
_cell.length_a   1.000
_cell.length_b   1.000
_cell.length_c   1.000
_cell.angle_alpha   90.00
_cell.angle_beta   90.00
_cell.angle_gamma   90.00
#
_symmetry.space_group_name_H-M   'P 1'
#
loop_
_entity.id
_entity.type
_entity.pdbx_description
1 polymer ?
#
loop_
_entity_poly.entity_id
_entity_poly.type
_entity_poly.pdbx_seq_one_letter_code
_entity_poly.pdbx_strand_id
1 'polypeptide(L)'
;MPHRVATATPADEPLLWAMLFEAAHAAEQGMTSPDQLRSVPELARYVEGWGRRGDLGVVGGPDGGAGAAWLRLFPAEGVRVSRTEPGVESMFDVE
;
A
#
# COMPACT_ATOMS: atom_id res chain seq x y z
N MET A 1 1.07 -6.13 29.03
CA MET A 1 2.35 -5.91 28.32
C MET A 1 2.31 -4.49 27.76
N PRO A 2 3.37 -3.67 27.92
CA PRO A 2 3.37 -2.32 27.35
C PRO A 2 3.49 -2.39 25.83
N HIS A 3 2.70 -1.57 25.14
CA HIS A 3 2.82 -1.41 23.69
C HIS A 3 3.80 -0.29 23.39
N ARG A 4 4.71 -0.52 22.43
CA ARG A 4 5.61 0.50 21.91
C ARG A 4 5.23 0.82 20.47
N VAL A 5 5.37 2.10 20.10
CA VAL A 5 5.29 2.57 18.73
C VAL A 5 6.59 3.32 18.42
N ALA A 6 7.19 3.06 17.26
CA ALA A 6 8.38 3.71 16.78
C ALA A 6 8.24 4.07 15.29
N THR A 7 8.99 5.06 14.83
CA THR A 7 9.08 5.40 13.41
C THR A 7 9.62 4.19 12.64
N ALA A 8 8.96 3.84 11.54
CA ALA A 8 9.42 2.79 10.64
C ALA A 8 10.73 3.22 9.97
N THR A 9 11.73 2.36 10.03
CA THR A 9 13.06 2.53 9.46
C THR A 9 13.22 1.63 8.22
N PRO A 10 14.27 1.81 7.40
CA PRO A 10 14.54 0.88 6.30
C PRO A 10 14.66 -0.59 6.74
N ALA A 11 15.09 -0.84 7.99
CA ALA A 11 15.19 -2.20 8.52
C ALA A 11 13.82 -2.89 8.73
N ASP A 12 12.74 -2.10 8.78
CA ASP A 12 11.37 -2.59 8.97
C ASP A 12 10.70 -3.01 7.65
N GLU A 13 11.38 -2.89 6.50
CA GLU A 13 10.81 -3.29 5.20
C GLU A 13 10.22 -4.72 5.21
N PRO A 14 10.88 -5.76 5.78
CA PRO A 14 10.29 -7.10 5.84
C PRO A 14 8.99 -7.16 6.65
N LEU A 15 8.91 -6.38 7.75
CA LEU A 15 7.68 -6.27 8.55
C LEU A 15 6.58 -5.57 7.74
N LEU A 16 6.91 -4.51 7.01
CA LEU A 16 5.95 -3.79 6.16
C LEU A 16 5.41 -4.68 5.03
N TRP A 17 6.23 -5.57 4.46
CA TRP A 17 5.74 -6.58 3.50
C TRP A 17 4.72 -7.52 4.14
N ALA A 18 4.99 -8.01 5.35
CA ALA A 18 4.03 -8.82 6.09
C ALA A 18 2.73 -8.05 6.38
N MET A 19 2.83 -6.78 6.78
CA MET A 19 1.65 -5.95 7.05
C MET A 19 0.88 -5.60 5.77
N LEU A 20 1.54 -5.43 4.63
CA LEU A 20 0.86 -5.24 3.34
C LEU A 20 0.09 -6.50 2.92
N PHE A 21 0.64 -7.69 3.19
CA PHE A 21 -0.04 -8.96 2.96
C PHE A 21 -1.35 -9.07 3.74
N GLU A 22 -1.32 -8.69 5.02
CA GLU A 22 -2.53 -8.62 5.85
C GLU A 22 -3.49 -7.53 5.35
N ALA A 23 -3.00 -6.31 5.10
CA ALA A 23 -3.82 -5.17 4.70
C ALA A 23 -4.51 -5.36 3.34
N ALA A 24 -3.89 -6.12 2.43
CA ALA A 24 -4.45 -6.43 1.11
C ALA A 24 -5.37 -7.66 1.11
N HIS A 25 -5.58 -8.31 2.26
CA HIS A 25 -6.28 -9.60 2.36
C HIS A 25 -5.70 -10.64 1.38
N ALA A 26 -4.37 -10.64 1.20
CA ALA A 26 -3.71 -11.39 0.13
C ALA A 26 -3.92 -12.91 0.23
N ALA A 27 -4.02 -13.44 1.45
CA ALA A 27 -4.37 -14.85 1.68
C ALA A 27 -5.74 -15.22 1.11
N GLU A 28 -6.73 -14.34 1.22
CA GLU A 28 -8.07 -14.54 0.65
C GLU A 28 -8.04 -14.50 -0.89
N GLN A 29 -7.02 -13.87 -1.47
CA GLN A 29 -6.75 -13.85 -2.91
C GLN A 29 -5.87 -15.03 -3.37
N GLY A 30 -5.61 -16.01 -2.50
CA GLY A 30 -4.87 -17.22 -2.82
C GLY A 30 -3.33 -17.09 -2.72
N MET A 31 -2.82 -15.96 -2.23
CA MET A 31 -1.38 -15.82 -2.00
C MET A 31 -0.95 -16.55 -0.72
N THR A 32 0.24 -17.14 -0.74
CA THR A 32 0.75 -17.95 0.38
C THR A 32 1.89 -17.30 1.15
N SER A 33 2.44 -16.19 0.65
CA SER A 33 3.48 -15.44 1.34
C SER A 33 3.53 -13.96 0.93
N PRO A 34 4.05 -13.07 1.80
CA PRO A 34 4.28 -11.66 1.47
C PRO A 34 5.17 -11.45 0.25
N ASP A 35 6.12 -12.34 -0.04
CA ASP A 35 7.02 -12.20 -1.19
C ASP A 35 6.30 -12.24 -2.54
N GLN A 36 5.13 -12.88 -2.62
CA GLN A 36 4.33 -12.91 -3.85
C GLN A 36 3.80 -11.52 -4.23
N LEU A 37 3.64 -10.61 -3.26
CA LEU A 37 3.22 -9.22 -3.51
C LEU A 37 4.23 -8.44 -4.32
N ARG A 38 5.52 -8.83 -4.31
CA ARG A 38 6.57 -8.20 -5.11
C ARG A 38 6.28 -8.27 -6.62
N SER A 39 5.54 -9.29 -7.04
CA SER A 39 5.11 -9.49 -8.44
C SER A 39 3.84 -8.72 -8.81
N VAL A 40 3.25 -7.96 -7.88
CA VAL A 40 2.03 -7.15 -8.09
C VAL A 40 2.40 -5.67 -7.98
N PRO A 41 2.72 -4.98 -9.09
CA PRO A 41 3.24 -3.62 -9.07
C PRO A 41 2.36 -2.61 -8.31
N GLU A 42 1.03 -2.78 -8.36
CA GLU A 42 0.05 -1.93 -7.69
C GLU A 42 0.14 -1.99 -6.16
N LEU A 43 0.59 -3.12 -5.62
CA LEU A 43 0.80 -3.34 -4.18
C LEU A 43 2.27 -3.11 -3.79
N ALA A 44 3.20 -3.65 -4.59
CA ALA A 44 4.64 -3.57 -4.33
C ALA A 44 5.12 -2.12 -4.15
N ARG A 45 4.57 -1.18 -4.93
CA ARG A 45 4.94 0.24 -4.88
C ARG A 45 4.82 0.89 -3.50
N TYR A 46 4.00 0.35 -2.59
CA TYR A 46 3.82 0.90 -1.24
C TYR A 46 4.95 0.56 -0.27
N VAL A 47 5.65 -0.55 -0.47
CA VAL A 47 6.66 -1.05 0.47
C VAL A 47 8.03 -1.21 -0.18
N GLU A 48 8.10 -1.61 -1.45
CA GLU A 48 9.36 -1.97 -2.11
C GLU A 48 10.44 -0.89 -1.95
N GLY A 49 11.60 -1.31 -1.45
CA GLY A 49 12.73 -0.46 -1.09
C GLY A 49 12.32 0.64 -0.13
N TRP A 50 11.70 0.28 0.99
CA TRP A 50 11.26 1.21 2.01
C TRP A 50 12.41 2.07 2.57
N GLY A 51 12.11 3.30 2.97
CA GLY A 51 13.08 4.28 3.46
C GLY A 51 13.52 5.31 2.43
N ARG A 52 12.79 5.43 1.32
CA ARG A 52 12.99 6.49 0.31
C ARG A 52 12.45 7.82 0.83
N ARG A 53 12.88 8.92 0.20
CA ARG A 53 12.28 10.24 0.44
C ARG A 53 10.78 10.18 0.12
N GLY A 54 9.95 10.55 1.09
CA GLY A 54 8.48 10.49 0.97
C GLY A 54 7.84 9.30 1.66
N ASP A 55 8.64 8.40 2.23
CA ASP A 55 8.17 7.32 3.10
C ASP A 55 7.97 7.85 4.52
N LEU A 56 6.78 7.64 5.06
CA LEU A 56 6.44 7.93 6.44
C LEU A 56 5.68 6.75 7.01
N GLY A 57 6.11 6.23 8.16
CA GLY A 57 5.44 5.12 8.78
C GLY A 57 5.81 4.94 10.24
N VAL A 58 5.00 4.12 10.91
CA VAL A 58 5.21 3.68 12.28
C VAL A 58 5.00 2.18 12.36
N VAL A 59 5.81 1.53 13.20
CA VAL A 59 5.66 0.13 13.59
C VAL A 59 5.34 0.08 15.08
N GLY A 60 4.50 -0.85 15.50
CA GLY A 60 4.13 -0.96 16.90
C GLY A 60 3.50 -2.28 17.29
N GLY A 61 3.39 -2.50 18.59
CA GLY A 61 2.87 -3.75 19.15
C GLY A 61 3.49 -4.10 20.49
N PRO A 62 3.12 -5.25 21.09
CA PRO A 62 3.94 -5.89 22.11
C PRO A 62 5.36 -6.05 21.52
N ASP A 63 6.36 -5.54 22.22
CA ASP A 63 7.76 -5.54 21.79
C ASP A 63 8.07 -4.82 20.45
N GLY A 64 7.12 -4.06 19.90
CA GLY A 64 7.33 -3.15 18.76
C GLY A 64 7.07 -3.71 17.36
N GLY A 65 6.55 -4.93 17.21
CA GLY A 65 6.45 -5.61 15.90
C GLY A 65 5.17 -6.41 15.66
N ALA A 66 4.00 -5.88 15.99
CA ALA A 66 2.71 -6.56 15.75
C ALA A 66 1.78 -5.82 14.78
N GLY A 67 2.17 -4.66 14.28
CA GLY A 67 1.37 -3.83 13.41
C GLY A 67 2.19 -2.69 12.80
N ALA A 68 1.71 -2.14 11.70
CA ALA A 68 2.29 -0.95 11.09
C ALA A 68 1.21 -0.06 10.48
N ALA A 69 1.51 1.24 10.38
CA ALA A 69 0.76 2.19 9.58
C ALA A 69 1.76 3.03 8.79
N TRP A 70 1.56 3.13 7.48
CA TRP A 70 2.52 3.81 6.61
C TRP A 70 1.84 4.48 5.43
N LEU A 71 2.54 5.45 4.85
CA LEU A 71 2.19 6.12 3.61
C LEU A 71 3.44 6.37 2.79
N ARG A 72 3.25 6.49 1.48
CA ARG A 72 4.29 6.87 0.52
C ARG A 72 3.76 7.95 -0.39
N LEU A 73 4.52 9.04 -0.51
CA LEU A 73 4.23 10.09 -1.48
C LEU A 73 4.68 9.64 -2.88
N PHE A 74 3.72 9.50 -3.80
CA PHE A 74 4.02 9.28 -5.21
C PHE A 74 4.12 10.62 -5.96
N PRO A 75 5.11 10.81 -6.85
CA PRO A 75 5.19 11.99 -7.68
C PRO A 75 3.97 12.11 -8.60
N ALA A 76 3.55 13.33 -8.92
CA ALA A 76 2.38 13.61 -9.75
C ALA A 76 2.50 13.03 -11.17
N GLU A 77 3.72 12.88 -11.67
CA GLU A 77 4.01 12.25 -12.96
C GLU A 77 3.97 10.72 -12.82
N GLY A 78 2.78 10.15 -12.97
CA GLY A 78 2.58 8.69 -12.92
C GLY A 78 1.15 8.28 -12.51
N VAL A 79 0.36 9.20 -11.97
CA VAL A 79 -1.06 8.93 -11.69
C VAL A 79 -1.85 9.05 -13.01
N ARG A 80 -2.02 7.92 -13.71
CA ARG A 80 -3.13 7.77 -14.66
C ARG A 80 -4.39 7.49 -13.85
N VAL A 81 -5.16 8.51 -13.51
CA VAL A 81 -6.57 8.28 -13.16
C VAL A 81 -7.29 7.98 -14.48
N SER A 82 -7.47 6.70 -14.81
CA SER A 82 -8.46 6.32 -15.82
C SER A 82 -9.83 6.59 -15.22
N ARG A 83 -10.30 7.82 -15.36
CA ARG A 83 -11.69 8.18 -15.08
C ARG A 83 -12.52 7.63 -16.25
N THR A 84 -13.07 6.44 -16.09
CA THR A 84 -14.16 5.98 -16.94
C THR A 84 -15.44 6.56 -16.34
N GLU A 85 -15.95 7.67 -16.90
CA GLU A 85 -17.35 8.05 -16.69
C GLU A 85 -18.21 7.14 -17.57
N PRO A 86 -19.11 6.30 -17.03
CA PRO A 86 -20.12 5.66 -17.85
C PRO A 86 -21.29 6.63 -18.06
N GLY A 87 -21.45 7.09 -19.30
CA GLY A 87 -22.73 7.60 -19.80
C GLY A 87 -22.88 9.11 -19.83
N VAL A 88 -22.46 9.72 -20.95
CA VAL A 88 -23.15 10.90 -21.49
C VAL A 88 -23.37 10.65 -22.99
N GLU A 89 -24.38 9.84 -23.30
CA GLU A 89 -25.12 9.98 -24.55
C GLU A 89 -26.54 10.43 -24.17
N SER A 90 -26.73 11.74 -24.15
CA SER A 90 -28.02 12.40 -24.22
C SER A 90 -27.90 13.34 -25.41
N MET A 91 -28.43 12.92 -26.56
CA MET A 91 -29.71 13.44 -27.03
C MET A 91 -29.60 14.93 -27.31
N PHE A 92 -29.04 15.25 -28.48
CA PHE A 92 -29.40 16.50 -29.15
C PHE A 92 -30.61 16.18 -30.02
N ASP A 93 -31.72 16.77 -29.62
CA ASP A 93 -32.99 16.82 -30.31
C ASP A 93 -32.83 17.19 -31.79
N VAL A 94 -33.54 16.46 -32.64
CA VAL A 94 -33.89 16.88 -33.98
C VAL A 94 -35.35 17.34 -33.90
N GLU A 95 -35.55 18.66 -33.93
CA GLU A 95 -36.74 19.28 -34.53
C GLU A 95 -36.28 20.36 -35.51
#